data_AF-A0A7X7PSI4-F1
#
_entry.id   AF-A0A7X7PSI4-F1
#
_cell.length_a   1.000
_cell.length_b   1.000
_cell.length_c   1.000
_cell.angle_alpha   90.00
_cell.angle_beta   90.00
_cell.angle_gamma   90.00
#
_symmetry.space_group_name_H-M   'P 1'
#
loop_
_entity.id
_entity.type
_entity.pdbx_description
1 polymer ?
#
loop_
_entity_poly.entity_id
_entity_poly.type
_entity_poly.pdbx_seq_one_letter_code
_entity_poly.pdbx_strand_id
1 'polypeptide(L)' 'MQVVERDITNDPQARAFLKDRYGRVAAPAILVGERLFWGFEANRRELMELMGIEDDELAG' A
#
# COMPACT_ATOMS: atom_id res chain seq x y z
N MET A 1 -1.20 13.15 -7.54
CA MET A 1 -0.55 11.83 -7.44
C MET A 1 -1.51 10.79 -7.99
N GLN A 2 -1.11 9.93 -8.94
CA GLN A 2 -2.00 8.93 -9.54
C GLN A 2 -1.86 7.61 -8.79
N VAL A 3 -2.96 7.10 -8.23
CA VAL A 3 -3.02 5.77 -7.61
C VAL A 3 -3.30 4.75 -8.73
N VAL A 4 -2.41 3.77 -8.89
CA VAL A 4 -2.58 2.68 -9.86
C VAL A 4 -2.93 1.41 -9.08
N GLU A 5 -4.17 0.96 -9.22
CA GLU A 5 -4.58 -0.34 -8.71
C GLU A 5 -4.14 -1.42 -9.70
N ARG A 6 -3.37 -2.41 -9.23
CA ARG A 6 -2.96 -3.56 -10.03
C ARG A 6 -3.23 -4.83 -9.25
N ASP A 7 -4.16 -5.64 -9.75
CA ASP A 7 -4.32 -7.01 -9.28
C ASP A 7 -3.18 -7.87 -9.84
N ILE A 8 -2.36 -8.40 -8.94
CA ILE A 8 -1.22 -9.28 -9.26
C ILE A 8 -1.48 -10.74 -8.85
N THR A 9 -2.72 -11.10 -8.49
CA THR A 9 -3.08 -12.45 -8.06
C THR A 9 -2.63 -13.50 -9.09
N ASN A 10 -2.82 -13.19 -10.36
CA ASN A 10 -2.45 -14.04 -11.50
C ASN A 10 -1.11 -13.66 -12.15
N ASP A 11 -0.32 -12.79 -11.54
CA ASP A 11 1.01 -12.35 -12.02
C ASP A 11 2.12 -13.03 -11.18
N PRO A 12 2.63 -14.20 -11.62
CA PRO A 12 3.62 -14.96 -10.84
C PRO A 12 4.96 -14.24 -10.73
N GLN A 13 5.34 -13.39 -11.70
CA GLN A 13 6.58 -12.62 -11.63
C GLN A 13 6.48 -11.51 -10.59
N ALA A 14 5.38 -10.76 -10.59
CA ALA A 14 5.15 -9.72 -9.57
C ALA A 14 5.10 -10.33 -8.16
N ARG A 15 4.43 -11.48 -7.99
CA ARG A 15 4.42 -12.21 -6.72
C ARG A 15 5.80 -12.70 -6.29
N ALA A 16 6.61 -13.22 -7.21
CA ALA A 16 7.96 -13.67 -6.92
C ALA A 16 8.85 -12.49 -6.50
N PHE A 17 8.79 -11.38 -7.22
CA PHE A 17 9.51 -10.15 -6.89
C PHE A 17 9.13 -9.60 -5.51
N LEU A 18 7.82 -9.51 -5.21
CA LEU A 18 7.37 -9.05 -3.89
C LEU A 18 7.80 -10.02 -2.78
N LYS A 19 7.77 -11.33 -3.05
CA LYS A 19 8.24 -12.33 -2.09
C LYS A 19 9.75 -12.22 -1.82
N ASP A 20 10.54 -11.98 -2.85
CA ASP A 20 11.99 -11.83 -2.75
C ASP A 20 12.36 -10.55 -1.99
N ARG A 21 11.74 -9.42 -2.35
CA ARG A 21 12.07 -8.12 -1.76
C ARG A 21 11.47 -7.90 -0.37
N TYR A 22 10.28 -8.43 -0.09
CA TYR A 22 9.53 -8.13 1.14
C TYR A 22 9.10 -9.36 1.96
N GLY A 23 9.46 -10.58 1.53
CA GLY A 23 9.02 -11.81 2.18
C GLY A 23 7.60 -12.23 1.81
N ARG A 24 7.06 -13.25 2.48
CA ARG A 24 5.76 -13.84 2.10
C ARG A 24 4.62 -12.83 2.33
N VAL A 25 4.15 -12.21 1.25
CA VAL A 25 3.05 -11.24 1.27
C VAL A 25 1.70 -11.94 1.38
N ALA A 26 1.03 -11.78 2.53
CA ALA A 26 -0.40 -12.05 2.65
C ALA A 26 -1.15 -10.80 2.19
N ALA A 27 -1.80 -10.88 1.03
CA ALA A 27 -2.62 -9.78 0.49
C ALA A 27 -3.85 -9.51 1.39
N PRO A 28 -4.37 -8.27 1.46
CA PRO A 28 -3.96 -7.08 0.69
C PRO A 28 -2.81 -6.29 1.33
N ALA A 29 -1.84 -5.87 0.51
CA ALA A 29 -0.72 -5.03 0.90
C ALA A 29 -0.66 -3.77 0.01
N ILE A 30 -0.23 -2.65 0.58
CA ILE A 30 -0.13 -1.35 -0.07
C ILE A 30 1.36 -0.99 -0.16
N LEU A 31 1.83 -0.61 -1.34
CA LEU A 31 3.20 -0.17 -1.55
C LEU A 31 3.19 1.34 -1.87
N VAL A 32 3.83 2.15 -1.02
CA VAL A 32 4.01 3.59 -1.23
C VAL A 32 5.50 3.90 -1.27
N GLY A 33 6.01 4.32 -2.43
CA GLY A 33 7.45 4.43 -2.66
C GLY A 33 8.14 3.07 -2.52
N GLU A 34 9.06 2.94 -1.55
CA GLU A 34 9.75 1.68 -1.22
C GLU A 34 9.21 1.02 0.07
N ARG A 35 8.12 1.56 0.65
CA ARG A 35 7.57 1.10 1.94
C ARG A 35 6.33 0.25 1.73
N LEU A 36 6.32 -0.93 2.35
CA LEU A 36 5.21 -1.89 2.29
C LEU A 36 4.35 -1.81 3.56
N PHE A 37 3.04 -1.72 3.38
CA PHE A 37 2.04 -1.64 4.44
C PHE A 37 1.05 -2.81 4.34
N TRP A 38 0.69 -3.37 5.49
CA TRP A 38 -0.25 -4.50 5.59
C TRP A 38 -1.63 -4.01 6.04
N GLY A 39 -2.61 -4.04 5.12
CA GLY A 39 -3.94 -3.51 5.37
C GLY A 39 -4.01 -1.98 5.41
N PHE A 40 -5.07 -1.41 4.84
CA PHE A 40 -5.27 0.04 4.78
C PHE A 40 -5.53 0.64 6.17
N GLU A 41 -6.51 0.11 6.91
CA GLU A 41 -7.01 0.72 8.15
C GLU A 41 -5.93 0.84 9.22
N ALA A 42 -5.13 -0.22 9.41
CA ALA A 42 -4.04 -0.24 10.39
C ALA A 42 -2.95 0.81 10.11
N ASN A 43 -2.82 1.27 8.86
CA ASN A 43 -1.80 2.20 8.41
C ASN A 43 -2.39 3.51 7.88
N ARG A 44 -3.70 3.76 8.09
CA ARG A 44 -4.43 4.86 7.45
C ARG A 44 -3.77 6.23 7.67
N ARG A 45 -3.42 6.55 8.92
CA ARG A 45 -2.81 7.84 9.28
C ARG A 45 -1.46 8.05 8.60
N GLU A 46 -0.59 7.04 8.67
CA GLU A 46 0.74 7.12 8.04
C GLU A 46 0.64 7.17 6.51
N LEU A 47 -0.30 6.45 5.92
CA LEU A 47 -0.59 6.53 4.49
C LEU A 47 -1.12 7.91 4.10
N MET A 48 -1.99 8.52 4.89
CA MET A 48 -2.51 9.87 4.64
C MET A 48 -1.40 10.93 4.70
N GLU A 49 -0.51 10.85 5.71
CA GLU A 49 0.66 11.71 5.81
C GLU A 49 1.59 11.56 4.60
N LEU A 50 1.90 10.32 4.19
CA LEU A 50 2.72 10.05 2.99
C LEU A 50 2.08 10.54 1.70
N MET A 51 0.75 10.54 1.63
CA MET A 51 0.01 11.02 0.48
C MET A 51 -0.19 12.54 0.47
N GLY A 52 0.21 13.24 1.54
CA GLY A 52 -0.02 14.68 1.69
C GLY A 52 -1.50 15.03 1.76
N ILE A 53 -2.33 14.10 2.26
CA ILE A 53 -3.74 14.35 2.50
C ILE A 53 -3.86 14.96 3.89
N GLU A 54 -4.20 16.24 3.93
CA GLU A 54 -4.57 16.92 5.17
C GLU A 54 -5.93 16.36 5.62
N ASP A 55 -6.02 15.98 6.90
CA ASP A 55 -7.23 15.41 7.51
C ASP A 55 -8.24 16.54 7.74
N ASP A 56 -8.89 17.00 6.67
CA ASP A 56 -9.85 18.12 6.70
C ASP A 56 -11.21 17.74 7.33
N GLU A 57 -11.35 16.57 7.97
CA GLU A 57 -12.62 16.08 8.53
C GLU A 57 -12.66 15.94 10.06
N LEU A 58 -12.06 16.86 10.82
CA LEU A 58 -12.41 17.07 12.24
C LEU A 58 -12.56 18.55 12.63
N ALA A 59 -13.12 19.36 11.72
CA ALA A 59 -13.67 20.67 12.06
C ALA A 59 -14.88 21.00 11.15
N GLY A 60 -16.03 20.38 11.43
CA GLY A 60 -17.31 20.68 10.77
C GLY A 60 -18.48 19.94 11.41
#